data_AF-A0A357EKU0-F1
#
_entry.id   AF-A0A357EKU0-F1
#
_cell.length_a   1.000
_cell.length_b   1.000
_cell.length_c   1.000
_cell.angle_alpha   90.00
_cell.angle_beta   90.00
_cell.angle_gamma   90.00
#
_symmetry.space_group_name_H-M   'P 1'
#
loop_
_entity.id
_entity.type
_entity.pdbx_description
1 polymer ?
#
loop_
_entity_poly.entity_id
_entity_poly.type
_entity_poly.pdbx_seq_one_letter_code
_entity_poly.pdbx_strand_id
1 'polypeptide(L)'
;MNTKTYPMTISYCVLPFFLASCAAWTTSAPISRPYFVADPGEAASFQSLAKKQEDLVSRCAQSRSCDQVYFTRGLLGLYESREVAAKYFEKVLTVTPTGPVARTSKAWLQVIKNPVVSGQKGWPGSVLTASAIADAHTSLAMVADRLVRNLLDEQVLIQQFHASKDDESEAMEALQRELAERDRRIETLLSKKDSTKGSVDPVALQKQLAERDKKIEELSSQLEALKRIDQEMREKVRPIRPPLTTVPSPGPETTP
;
A
#
# COMPACT_ATOMS: atom_id res chain seq x y z
N MET A 1 93.48 1.17 43.80
CA MET A 1 92.46 0.13 44.06
C MET A 1 91.43 0.77 44.97
N ASN A 2 90.33 1.28 44.39
CA ASN A 2 89.00 0.62 44.38
C ASN A 2 88.39 0.68 45.78
N THR A 3 87.23 1.30 46.05
CA THR A 3 86.06 1.58 45.22
C THR A 3 85.16 2.66 45.84
N LYS A 4 84.32 3.23 44.97
CA LYS A 4 83.47 4.42 45.08
C LYS A 4 82.37 4.36 46.16
N THR A 5 82.12 5.52 46.75
CA THR A 5 80.87 5.98 47.39
C THR A 5 79.71 6.09 46.39
N TYR A 6 78.52 5.57 46.74
CA TYR A 6 77.21 6.13 46.36
C TYR A 6 76.13 5.77 47.41
N PRO A 7 75.31 6.73 47.86
CA PRO A 7 74.09 6.44 48.60
C PRO A 7 72.97 6.03 47.62
N MET A 8 72.39 4.84 47.81
CA MET A 8 71.12 4.50 47.18
C MET A 8 69.99 5.19 47.94
N THR A 9 69.56 6.34 47.44
CA THR A 9 68.23 6.89 47.67
C THR A 9 67.21 5.87 47.15
N ILE A 10 66.55 5.16 48.06
CA ILE A 10 65.36 4.36 47.74
C ILE A 10 64.26 5.36 47.42
N SER A 11 64.00 5.51 46.13
CA SER A 11 62.95 6.34 45.56
C SER A 11 61.57 5.80 45.98
N TYR A 12 61.03 6.30 47.07
CA TYR A 12 59.61 6.19 47.42
C TYR A 12 58.79 7.14 46.52
N CYS A 13 58.80 6.89 45.21
CA CYS A 13 57.99 7.65 44.24
C CYS A 13 57.56 6.75 43.07
N VAL A 14 56.95 5.61 43.38
CA VAL A 14 56.03 4.97 42.42
C VAL A 14 54.66 4.96 43.07
N LEU A 15 54.03 6.13 43.02
CA LEU A 15 52.61 6.32 43.23
C LEU A 15 51.81 5.27 42.44
N PRO A 16 50.67 4.82 42.97
CA PRO A 16 49.80 3.83 42.34
C PRO A 16 49.17 4.43 41.08
N PHE A 17 49.81 4.26 39.93
CA PHE A 17 49.33 4.76 38.63
C PHE A 17 48.61 3.70 37.77
N PHE A 18 48.11 2.62 38.39
CA PHE A 18 47.32 1.60 37.70
C PHE A 18 45.86 1.49 38.18
N LEU A 19 45.34 2.52 38.85
CA LEU A 19 43.91 2.70 39.10
C LEU A 19 43.39 4.05 38.57
N ALA A 20 43.83 4.41 37.36
CA ALA A 20 42.97 5.17 36.44
C ALA A 20 42.14 4.14 35.66
N SER A 21 41.31 3.33 36.34
CA SER A 21 39.92 3.69 36.60
C SER A 21 39.37 4.57 35.48
N CYS A 22 38.66 3.92 34.54
CA CYS A 22 37.77 4.56 33.59
C CYS A 22 36.71 5.34 34.37
N ALA A 23 37.06 6.54 34.84
CA ALA A 23 36.08 7.61 34.99
C ALA A 23 35.73 8.05 33.57
N ALA A 24 35.00 7.19 32.85
CA ALA A 24 34.12 7.68 31.81
C ALA A 24 33.13 8.57 32.56
N TRP A 25 33.45 9.86 32.67
CA TRP A 25 32.45 10.86 32.94
C TRP A 25 31.34 10.57 31.95
N THR A 26 30.19 10.14 32.48
CA THR A 26 28.97 9.90 31.73
C THR A 26 28.50 11.25 31.20
N THR A 27 29.20 11.76 30.20
CA THR A 27 28.80 12.96 29.49
C THR A 27 27.56 12.52 28.74
N SER A 28 26.41 13.02 29.17
CA SER A 28 25.13 12.81 28.49
C SER A 28 25.36 12.90 26.98
N ALA A 29 24.94 11.88 26.24
CA ALA A 29 25.11 11.87 24.79
C ALA A 29 24.58 13.21 24.22
N PRO A 30 25.35 13.90 23.36
CA PRO A 30 24.93 15.17 22.81
C PRO A 30 23.60 14.96 22.08
N ILE A 31 22.65 15.87 22.30
CA ILE A 31 21.30 15.77 21.74
C ILE A 31 21.35 15.69 20.21
N SER A 32 22.43 16.18 19.59
CA SER A 32 22.65 16.21 18.13
C SER A 32 22.90 14.84 17.52
N ARG A 33 23.10 13.81 18.35
CA ARG A 33 23.24 12.44 17.90
C ARG A 33 21.86 11.78 17.76
N PRO A 34 21.69 10.88 16.79
CA PRO A 34 20.47 10.10 16.68
C PRO A 34 20.28 9.20 17.90
N TYR A 35 19.03 8.82 18.14
CA TYR A 35 18.68 7.86 19.19
C TYR A 35 18.92 6.42 18.72
N PHE A 36 18.59 6.13 17.46
CA PHE A 36 18.83 4.84 16.79
C PHE A 36 19.79 5.00 15.62
N VAL A 37 20.48 3.91 15.27
CA VAL A 37 21.33 3.86 14.08
C VAL A 37 20.59 3.06 13.03
N ALA A 38 20.29 3.69 11.89
CA ALA A 38 19.70 3.01 10.74
C ALA A 38 20.78 2.22 9.99
N ASP A 39 20.40 1.07 9.43
CA ASP A 39 21.30 0.33 8.55
C ASP A 39 21.57 1.12 7.27
N PRO A 40 22.75 1.01 6.64
CA PRO A 40 23.10 1.78 5.44
C PRO A 40 22.10 1.62 4.29
N GLY A 41 21.49 0.44 4.16
CA GLY A 41 20.46 0.16 3.14
C GLY A 41 19.13 0.87 3.40
N GLU A 42 18.81 1.16 4.66
CA GLU A 42 17.53 1.75 5.07
C GLU A 42 17.63 3.26 5.30
N ALA A 43 18.84 3.76 5.60
CA ALA A 43 19.09 5.18 5.84
C ALA A 43 18.61 6.05 4.66
N ALA A 44 18.84 5.60 3.42
CA ALA A 44 18.35 6.29 2.22
C ALA A 44 16.81 6.30 2.15
N SER A 45 16.18 5.17 2.49
CA SER A 45 14.72 5.04 2.53
C SER A 45 14.10 5.96 3.57
N PHE A 46 14.62 5.96 4.81
CA PHE A 46 14.16 6.85 5.88
C PHE A 46 14.38 8.33 5.53
N GLN A 47 15.49 8.68 4.89
CA GLN A 47 15.71 10.05 4.43
C GLN A 47 14.70 10.46 3.36
N SER A 48 14.38 9.57 2.41
CA SER A 48 13.35 9.84 1.39
C SER A 48 11.97 10.02 2.02
N LEU A 49 11.64 9.21 3.03
CA LEU A 49 10.38 9.29 3.76
C LEU A 49 10.31 10.57 4.60
N ALA A 50 11.40 10.97 5.24
CA ALA A 50 11.48 12.22 6.00
C ALA A 50 11.23 13.45 5.11
N LYS A 51 11.78 13.47 3.89
CA LYS A 51 11.49 14.54 2.91
C LYS A 51 10.01 14.59 2.52
N LYS A 52 9.42 13.45 2.20
CA LYS A 52 7.97 13.36 1.91
C LYS A 52 7.12 13.85 3.09
N GLN A 53 7.50 13.48 4.31
CA GLN A 53 6.80 13.94 5.51
C GLN A 53 6.94 15.45 5.71
N GLU A 54 8.07 16.07 5.36
CA GLU A 54 8.23 17.53 5.46
C GLU A 54 7.28 18.26 4.48
N ASP A 55 7.11 17.73 3.28
CA ASP A 55 6.11 18.24 2.33
C ASP A 55 4.69 18.12 2.91
N LEU A 56 4.36 16.99 3.55
CA LEU A 56 3.07 16.79 4.20
C LEU A 56 2.87 17.72 5.41
N VAL A 57 3.92 17.96 6.19
CA VAL A 57 3.90 18.93 7.30
C VAL A 57 3.53 20.33 6.79
N SER A 58 4.06 20.73 5.62
CA SER A 58 3.75 22.04 5.04
C SER A 58 2.29 22.17 4.59
N ARG A 59 1.68 21.07 4.15
CA ARG A 59 0.30 21.01 3.63
C ARG A 59 -0.74 20.81 4.73
N CYS A 60 -0.42 20.01 5.75
CA CYS A 60 -1.38 19.62 6.79
C CYS A 60 -1.84 20.81 7.64
N ALA A 61 -1.04 21.89 7.71
CA ALA A 61 -1.42 23.12 8.40
C ALA A 61 -2.74 23.73 7.89
N GLN A 62 -3.25 23.28 6.73
CA GLN A 62 -4.43 23.83 6.06
C GLN A 62 -5.63 22.85 5.99
N SER A 63 -5.46 21.53 6.12
CA SER A 63 -6.49 20.57 5.68
C SER A 63 -7.03 19.55 6.70
N ARG A 64 -6.33 19.23 7.81
CA ARG A 64 -6.84 18.47 8.99
C ARG A 64 -5.72 18.22 10.00
N SER A 65 -6.02 17.56 11.12
CA SER A 65 -5.09 17.33 12.23
C SER A 65 -3.74 16.77 11.75
N CYS A 66 -2.67 17.55 11.96
CA CYS A 66 -1.30 17.19 11.62
C CYS A 66 -0.66 16.21 12.63
N ASP A 67 -1.42 15.68 13.59
CA ASP A 67 -0.90 14.93 14.71
C ASP A 67 -0.17 13.66 14.27
N GLN A 68 -0.74 12.90 13.35
CA GLN A 68 -0.10 11.71 12.80
C GLN A 68 1.15 12.06 11.98
N VAL A 69 1.08 13.11 11.16
CA VAL A 69 2.19 13.58 10.33
C VAL A 69 3.38 14.01 11.19
N TYR A 70 3.11 14.79 12.25
CA TYR A 70 4.14 15.20 13.21
C TYR A 70 4.69 14.02 14.01
N PHE A 71 3.84 13.06 14.37
CA PHE A 71 4.27 11.86 15.08
C PHE A 71 5.25 11.02 14.23
N THR A 72 4.91 10.74 12.97
CA THR A 72 5.80 10.00 12.07
C THR A 72 7.09 10.76 11.80
N ARG A 73 7.04 12.09 11.62
CA ARG A 73 8.24 12.89 11.45
C ARG A 73 9.14 12.87 12.70
N GLY A 74 8.55 12.80 13.89
CA GLY A 74 9.26 12.59 15.15
C GLY A 74 9.92 11.22 15.26
N LEU A 75 9.24 10.15 14.84
CA LEU A 75 9.80 8.80 14.76
C LEU A 75 11.01 8.74 13.81
N LEU A 76 10.91 9.34 12.62
CA LEU A 76 12.03 9.46 11.69
C LEU A 76 13.18 10.28 12.28
N GLY A 77 12.84 11.32 13.05
CA GLY A 77 13.81 12.12 13.80
C GLY A 77 14.68 11.28 14.74
N LEU A 78 14.19 10.15 15.27
CA LEU A 78 14.98 9.27 16.14
C LEU A 78 16.22 8.68 15.42
N TYR A 79 16.20 8.59 14.09
CA TYR A 79 17.33 8.16 13.27
C TYR A 79 18.19 9.32 12.74
N GLU A 80 17.69 10.57 12.82
CA GLU A 80 18.42 11.77 12.37
C GLU A 80 19.14 12.43 13.55
N SER A 81 18.40 12.88 14.56
CA SER A 81 18.92 13.55 15.76
C SER A 81 17.84 13.63 16.84
N ARG A 82 18.24 13.60 18.11
CA ARG A 82 17.27 13.65 19.21
C ARG A 82 16.56 15.00 19.28
N GLU A 83 17.16 16.10 18.81
CA GLU A 83 16.48 17.40 18.74
C GLU A 83 15.34 17.39 17.74
N VAL A 84 15.57 16.81 16.56
CA VAL A 84 14.54 16.74 15.53
C VAL A 84 13.38 15.90 16.05
N ALA A 85 13.65 14.72 16.62
CA ALA A 85 12.63 13.90 17.25
C ALA A 85 11.85 14.67 18.32
N ALA A 86 12.55 15.33 19.25
CA ALA A 86 11.93 16.08 20.33
C ALA A 86 11.04 17.23 19.80
N LYS A 87 11.53 18.01 18.84
CA LYS A 87 10.80 19.11 18.21
C LYS A 87 9.45 18.64 17.65
N TYR A 88 9.43 17.52 16.95
CA TYR A 88 8.20 17.03 16.32
C TYR A 88 7.26 16.34 17.33
N PHE A 89 7.77 15.61 18.31
CA PHE A 89 6.92 15.09 19.40
C PHE A 89 6.30 16.20 20.25
N GLU A 90 7.01 17.31 20.46
CA GLU A 90 6.43 18.50 21.10
C GLU A 90 5.29 19.08 20.25
N LYS A 91 5.48 19.20 18.93
CA LYS A 91 4.43 19.66 18.01
C LYS A 91 3.16 18.79 18.05
N VAL A 92 3.31 17.47 18.19
CA VAL A 92 2.15 16.57 18.38
C VAL A 92 1.36 17.00 19.62
N LEU A 93 2.04 17.28 20.72
CA LEU A 93 1.39 17.68 21.97
C LEU A 93 0.80 19.10 21.92
N THR A 94 1.36 20.00 21.10
CA THR A 94 0.79 21.34 20.91
C THR A 94 -0.48 21.30 20.07
N VAL A 95 -0.55 20.40 19.08
CA VAL A 95 -1.70 20.30 18.18
C VAL A 95 -2.80 19.43 18.77
N THR A 96 -2.44 18.28 19.33
CA THR A 96 -3.40 17.31 19.87
C THR A 96 -2.89 16.71 21.19
N PRO A 97 -3.05 17.42 22.33
CA PRO A 97 -2.51 16.99 23.63
C PRO A 97 -3.15 15.71 24.18
N THR A 98 -4.38 15.38 23.75
CA THR A 98 -5.13 14.17 24.15
C THR A 98 -5.33 13.19 23.00
N GLY A 99 -4.52 13.31 21.94
CA GLY A 99 -4.62 12.48 20.75
C GLY A 99 -4.13 11.04 20.96
N PRO A 100 -4.39 10.13 20.01
CA PRO A 100 -4.00 8.73 20.10
C PRO A 100 -2.48 8.56 20.28
N VAL A 101 -1.69 9.44 19.66
CA VAL A 101 -0.22 9.44 19.69
C VAL A 101 0.37 10.31 20.81
N ALA A 102 -0.44 11.05 21.56
CA ALA A 102 0.04 12.02 22.54
C ALA A 102 0.77 11.36 23.72
N ARG A 103 0.21 10.28 24.27
CA ARG A 103 0.85 9.52 25.36
C ARG A 103 2.22 8.99 24.95
N THR A 104 2.31 8.42 23.76
CA THR A 104 3.55 7.88 23.20
C THR A 104 4.57 8.99 22.93
N SER A 105 4.12 10.12 22.38
CA SER A 105 4.97 11.30 22.16
C SER A 105 5.55 11.85 23.47
N LYS A 106 4.73 11.92 24.53
CA LYS A 106 5.20 12.31 25.87
C LYS A 106 6.22 11.32 26.43
N ALA A 107 6.02 10.02 26.24
CA ALA A 107 6.97 8.99 26.67
C ALA A 107 8.32 9.14 25.96
N TRP A 108 8.32 9.35 24.64
CA TRP A 108 9.55 9.62 23.88
C TRP A 108 10.28 10.88 24.36
N LEU A 109 9.55 11.96 24.64
CA LEU A 109 10.17 13.18 25.17
C LEU A 109 10.86 12.95 26.53
N GLN A 110 10.29 12.11 27.40
CA GLN A 110 10.93 11.75 28.66
C GLN A 110 12.23 10.98 28.43
N VAL A 111 12.23 10.02 27.51
CA VAL A 111 13.40 9.20 27.18
C VAL A 111 14.51 10.04 26.51
N ILE A 112 14.12 10.95 25.61
CA ILE A 112 15.05 11.80 24.88
C ILE A 112 15.68 12.86 25.81
N LYS A 113 14.88 13.50 26.66
CA LYS A 113 15.32 14.62 27.52
C LYS A 113 16.01 14.18 28.81
N ASN A 114 15.72 12.97 29.30
CA ASN A 114 16.34 12.41 30.51
C ASN A 114 17.22 11.21 30.14
N PRO A 115 18.39 11.42 29.50
CA PRO A 115 19.34 10.34 29.25
C PRO A 115 19.92 9.89 30.59
N VAL A 116 19.33 8.82 31.16
CA VAL A 116 19.76 8.11 32.38
C VAL A 116 20.55 9.01 33.33
N VAL A 117 19.84 9.86 34.07
CA VAL A 117 20.41 10.43 35.28
C VAL A 117 20.74 9.25 36.18
N SER A 118 22.03 8.95 36.34
CA SER A 118 22.53 8.05 37.36
C SER A 118 22.12 8.63 38.71
N GLY A 119 20.93 8.27 39.17
CA GLY A 119 20.41 8.67 40.46
C GLY A 119 21.28 8.03 41.52
N GLN A 120 22.27 8.78 42.01
CA GLN A 120 22.89 8.74 43.34
C GLN A 120 23.01 7.36 44.04
N LYS A 121 23.20 6.26 43.29
CA LYS A 121 23.55 4.96 43.84
C LYS A 121 25.05 4.94 43.94
N GLY A 122 25.55 4.67 45.14
CA GLY A 122 26.99 4.56 45.38
C GLY A 122 27.65 3.69 44.30
N TRP A 123 28.83 4.12 43.86
CA TRP A 123 29.65 3.46 42.85
C TRP A 123 29.69 1.92 42.93
N PRO A 124 29.74 1.23 44.09
CA PRO A 124 29.74 -0.24 44.10
C PRO A 124 28.42 -0.84 43.60
N GLY A 125 27.28 -0.19 43.89
CA GLY A 125 25.98 -0.63 43.41
C GLY A 125 25.80 -0.43 41.91
N SER A 126 26.33 0.68 41.37
CA SER A 126 26.35 0.92 39.93
C SER A 126 27.25 -0.06 39.18
N VAL A 127 28.42 -0.42 39.71
CA VAL A 127 29.31 -1.39 39.04
C VAL A 127 28.72 -2.80 39.01
N LEU A 128 28.15 -3.26 40.13
CA LEU A 128 27.57 -4.61 40.21
C LEU A 128 26.29 -4.77 39.37
N THR A 129 25.53 -3.69 39.19
CA THR A 129 24.32 -3.71 38.37
C THR A 129 24.55 -3.19 36.95
N ALA A 130 25.72 -2.62 36.63
CA ALA A 130 26.00 -1.99 35.34
C ALA A 130 25.82 -2.95 34.18
N SER A 131 26.32 -4.19 34.26
CA SER A 131 26.16 -5.14 33.15
C SER A 131 24.69 -5.53 32.96
N ALA A 132 24.00 -5.95 34.02
CA ALA A 132 22.59 -6.33 33.94
C ALA A 132 21.69 -5.18 33.48
N ILE A 133 21.98 -3.94 33.92
CA ILE A 133 21.29 -2.73 33.50
C ILE A 133 21.63 -2.39 32.04
N ALA A 134 22.90 -2.50 31.63
CA ALA A 134 23.31 -2.29 30.24
C ALA A 134 22.68 -3.31 29.28
N ASP A 135 22.65 -4.59 29.65
CA ASP A 135 22.02 -5.66 28.87
C ASP A 135 20.50 -5.44 28.74
N ALA A 136 19.85 -5.04 29.85
CA ALA A 136 18.43 -4.66 29.84
C ALA A 136 18.17 -3.41 28.98
N HIS A 137 19.03 -2.40 29.03
CA HIS A 137 18.90 -1.21 28.18
C HIS A 137 19.12 -1.54 26.71
N THR A 138 20.06 -2.43 26.39
CA THR A 138 20.36 -2.81 25.02
C THR A 138 19.21 -3.63 24.43
N SER A 139 18.68 -4.60 25.19
CA SER A 139 17.50 -5.38 24.76
C SER A 139 16.26 -4.50 24.62
N LEU A 140 16.01 -3.57 25.55
CA LEU A 140 14.91 -2.61 25.43
C LEU A 140 15.09 -1.69 24.21
N ALA A 141 16.31 -1.20 23.96
CA ALA A 141 16.59 -0.36 22.80
C ALA A 141 16.35 -1.11 21.48
N MET A 142 16.73 -2.39 21.40
CA MET A 142 16.46 -3.25 20.24
C MET A 142 14.95 -3.46 20.02
N VAL A 143 14.19 -3.70 21.09
CA VAL A 143 12.73 -3.85 21.02
C VAL A 143 12.07 -2.53 20.60
N ALA A 144 12.53 -1.41 21.17
CA ALA A 144 12.03 -0.09 20.82
C ALA A 144 12.33 0.28 19.36
N ASP A 145 13.54 -0.03 18.87
CA ASP A 145 13.91 0.18 17.47
C ASP A 145 13.00 -0.62 16.52
N ARG A 146 12.82 -1.92 16.78
CA ARG A 146 11.89 -2.76 16.00
C ARG A 146 10.46 -2.22 15.99
N LEU A 147 9.98 -1.74 17.14
CA LEU A 147 8.65 -1.15 17.23
C LEU A 147 8.54 0.13 16.39
N VAL A 148 9.55 1.00 16.44
CA VAL A 148 9.56 2.23 15.64
C VAL A 148 9.55 1.90 14.15
N ARG A 149 10.34 0.91 13.72
CA ARG A 149 10.35 0.42 12.33
C ARG A 149 8.98 -0.07 11.89
N ASN A 150 8.36 -0.93 12.69
CA ASN A 150 7.00 -1.42 12.39
C ASN A 150 5.97 -0.29 12.29
N LEU A 151 6.05 0.73 13.16
CA LEU A 151 5.17 1.89 13.10
C LEU A 151 5.41 2.76 11.86
N LEU A 152 6.67 2.88 11.42
CA LEU A 152 7.01 3.59 10.18
C LEU A 152 6.49 2.83 8.97
N ASP A 153 6.62 1.50 8.94
CA ASP A 153 6.09 0.66 7.88
C ASP A 153 4.56 0.75 7.80
N GLU A 154 3.88 0.62 8.94
CA GLU A 154 2.42 0.80 9.02
C GLU A 154 1.99 2.17 8.48
N GLN A 155 2.74 3.23 8.80
CA GLN A 155 2.43 4.56 8.30
C GLN A 155 2.59 4.67 6.78
N VAL A 156 3.59 4.00 6.20
CA VAL A 156 3.78 3.95 4.73
C VAL A 156 2.58 3.27 4.07
N LEU A 157 2.07 2.17 4.63
CA LEU A 157 0.87 1.50 4.13
C LEU A 157 -0.36 2.43 4.20
N ILE A 158 -0.55 3.12 5.32
CA ILE A 158 -1.66 4.07 5.48
C ILE A 158 -1.56 5.19 4.44
N GLN A 159 -0.37 5.74 4.20
CA GLN A 159 -0.17 6.76 3.17
C GLN A 159 -0.45 6.25 1.76
N GLN A 160 -0.03 5.02 1.44
CA GLN A 160 -0.30 4.40 0.15
C GLN A 160 -1.82 4.21 -0.06
N PHE A 161 -2.53 3.80 0.98
CA PHE A 161 -3.98 3.66 0.93
C PHE A 161 -4.67 5.00 0.67
N HIS A 162 -4.24 6.07 1.34
CA HIS A 162 -4.77 7.41 1.08
C HIS A 162 -4.49 7.88 -0.35
N ALA A 163 -3.27 7.69 -0.87
CA ALA A 163 -2.94 8.02 -2.25
C ALA A 163 -3.82 7.26 -3.25
N SER A 164 -4.01 5.94 -3.05
CA SER A 164 -4.88 5.15 -3.94
C SER A 164 -6.34 5.57 -3.90
N LYS A 165 -6.82 6.02 -2.73
CA LYS A 165 -8.18 6.51 -2.55
C LYS A 165 -8.40 7.85 -3.25
N ASP A 166 -7.40 8.73 -3.21
CA ASP A 166 -7.45 10.02 -3.90
C ASP A 166 -7.45 9.80 -5.42
N ASP A 167 -6.59 8.91 -5.93
CA ASP A 167 -6.58 8.51 -7.35
C ASP A 167 -7.94 7.92 -7.80
N GLU A 168 -8.56 7.07 -6.96
CA GLU A 168 -9.90 6.52 -7.21
C GLU A 168 -10.96 7.63 -7.23
N SER A 169 -10.88 8.59 -6.31
CA SER A 169 -11.79 9.74 -6.27
C SER A 169 -11.68 10.59 -7.54
N GLU A 170 -10.45 10.86 -8.00
CA GLU A 170 -10.21 11.61 -9.23
C GLU A 170 -10.74 10.85 -10.46
N ALA A 171 -10.54 9.54 -10.51
CA ALA A 171 -11.06 8.69 -11.59
C ALA A 171 -12.60 8.66 -11.60
N MET A 172 -13.24 8.55 -10.43
CA MET A 172 -14.69 8.61 -10.31
C MET A 172 -15.24 9.96 -10.77
N GLU A 173 -14.62 11.07 -10.37
CA GLU A 173 -15.03 12.40 -10.82
C GLU A 173 -14.86 12.57 -12.34
N ALA A 174 -13.78 12.04 -12.93
CA ALA A 174 -13.57 12.07 -14.36
C ALA A 174 -14.66 11.30 -15.12
N LEU A 175 -15.02 10.10 -14.64
CA LEU A 175 -16.13 9.32 -15.19
C LEU A 175 -17.46 10.05 -15.05
N GLN A 176 -17.72 10.68 -13.91
CA GLN A 176 -18.94 11.46 -13.69
C GLN A 176 -19.04 12.66 -14.65
N ARG A 177 -17.91 13.35 -14.91
CA ARG A 177 -17.86 14.42 -15.92
C ARG A 177 -18.12 13.88 -17.33
N GLU A 178 -17.56 12.73 -17.67
CA GLU A 178 -17.75 12.12 -18.98
C GLU A 178 -19.20 11.65 -19.20
N LEU A 179 -19.85 11.10 -18.19
CA LEU A 179 -21.27 10.74 -18.22
C LEU A 179 -22.14 11.99 -18.43
N ALA A 180 -21.90 13.06 -17.66
CA ALA A 180 -22.63 14.32 -17.83
C ALA A 180 -22.44 14.94 -19.24
N GLU A 181 -21.26 14.81 -19.82
CA GLU A 181 -20.98 15.24 -21.19
C GLU A 181 -21.70 14.36 -22.22
N ARG A 182 -21.74 13.03 -22.02
CA ARG A 182 -22.52 12.12 -22.87
C ARG A 182 -24.01 12.43 -22.82
N ASP A 183 -24.56 12.70 -21.64
CA ASP A 183 -25.97 13.07 -21.49
C ASP A 183 -26.28 14.37 -22.24
N ARG A 184 -25.42 15.39 -22.13
CA ARG A 184 -25.54 16.62 -22.94
C ARG A 184 -25.49 16.35 -24.43
N ARG A 185 -24.57 15.49 -24.90
CA ARG A 185 -24.49 15.11 -26.32
C ARG A 185 -25.77 14.41 -26.78
N ILE A 186 -26.32 13.49 -25.98
CA ILE A 186 -27.59 12.82 -26.27
C ILE A 186 -28.71 13.86 -26.41
N GLU A 187 -28.82 14.80 -25.48
CA GLU A 187 -29.83 15.87 -25.52
C GLU A 187 -29.72 16.73 -26.79
N THR A 188 -28.50 17.07 -27.21
CA THR A 188 -28.29 17.82 -28.47
C THR A 188 -28.67 17.00 -29.72
N LEU A 189 -28.40 15.70 -29.72
CA LEU A 189 -28.77 14.81 -30.83
C LEU A 189 -30.28 14.62 -30.90
N LEU A 190 -30.96 14.50 -29.76
CA LEU A 190 -32.41 14.44 -29.67
C LEU A 190 -33.04 15.74 -30.18
N SER A 191 -32.56 16.90 -29.71
CA SER A 191 -33.01 18.21 -30.19
C SER A 191 -32.80 18.39 -31.69
N LYS A 192 -31.67 17.93 -32.23
CA LYS A 192 -31.39 17.97 -33.67
C LYS A 192 -32.28 16.99 -34.44
N LYS A 193 -32.60 15.82 -33.89
CA LYS A 193 -33.52 14.85 -34.49
C LYS A 193 -34.97 15.36 -34.51
N ASP A 194 -35.41 16.07 -33.47
CA ASP A 194 -36.73 16.73 -33.48
C ASP A 194 -36.74 17.97 -34.39
N SER A 195 -35.63 18.70 -34.53
CA SER A 195 -35.51 19.79 -35.51
C SER A 195 -35.32 19.29 -36.95
N THR A 196 -34.86 18.04 -37.13
CA THR A 196 -34.77 17.33 -38.41
C THR A 196 -35.94 16.36 -38.60
N LYS A 197 -37.04 16.58 -37.88
CA LYS A 197 -38.33 15.93 -38.11
C LYS A 197 -39.01 16.57 -39.33
N GLY A 198 -38.31 16.48 -40.45
CA GLY A 198 -38.75 16.96 -41.76
C GLY A 198 -38.40 16.02 -42.91
N SER A 199 -37.81 14.83 -42.68
CA SER A 199 -37.44 13.97 -43.83
C SER A 199 -37.41 12.44 -43.62
N VAL A 200 -37.68 11.89 -42.44
CA VAL A 200 -37.98 10.45 -42.34
C VAL A 200 -39.40 10.33 -41.82
N ASP A 201 -40.34 10.31 -42.76
CA ASP A 201 -41.75 10.12 -42.47
C ASP A 201 -41.94 8.73 -41.84
N PRO A 202 -42.30 8.63 -40.54
CA PRO A 202 -42.52 7.34 -39.89
C PRO A 202 -43.62 6.53 -40.61
N VAL A 203 -44.54 7.21 -41.30
CA VAL A 203 -45.59 6.58 -42.10
C VAL A 203 -45.02 5.94 -43.37
N ALA A 204 -44.03 6.58 -44.02
CA ALA A 204 -43.37 6.00 -45.18
C ALA A 204 -42.56 4.75 -44.82
N LEU A 205 -41.88 4.76 -43.67
CA LEU A 205 -41.15 3.59 -43.17
C LEU A 205 -42.12 2.45 -42.80
N GLN A 206 -43.22 2.77 -42.13
CA GLN A 206 -44.28 1.81 -41.80
C GLN A 206 -44.89 1.17 -43.05
N LYS A 207 -45.13 1.97 -44.10
CA LYS A 207 -45.65 1.50 -45.38
C LYS A 207 -44.65 0.59 -46.10
N GLN A 208 -43.36 0.92 -46.04
CA GLN A 208 -42.31 0.07 -46.58
C GLN A 208 -42.21 -1.28 -45.85
N LEU A 209 -42.33 -1.28 -44.52
CA LEU A 209 -42.36 -2.50 -43.73
C LEU A 209 -43.56 -3.37 -44.10
N ALA A 210 -44.76 -2.79 -44.17
CA ALA A 210 -45.97 -3.50 -44.57
C ALA A 210 -45.90 -4.06 -46.01
N GLU A 211 -45.26 -3.34 -46.94
CA GLU A 211 -45.07 -3.81 -48.31
C GLU A 211 -44.06 -4.97 -48.37
N ARG A 212 -42.99 -4.92 -47.56
CA ARG A 212 -42.04 -6.03 -47.43
C ARG A 212 -42.70 -7.26 -46.80
N ASP A 213 -43.52 -7.06 -45.76
CA ASP A 213 -44.26 -8.15 -45.11
C ASP A 213 -45.24 -8.81 -46.08
N LYS A 214 -45.95 -8.02 -46.90
CA LYS A 214 -46.82 -8.55 -47.96
C LYS A 214 -46.03 -9.38 -48.99
N LYS A 215 -44.82 -8.93 -49.35
CA LYS A 215 -43.95 -9.65 -50.28
C LYS A 215 -43.39 -10.93 -49.66
N ILE A 216 -43.12 -10.93 -48.36
CA ILE A 216 -42.73 -12.13 -47.61
C ILE A 216 -43.89 -13.14 -47.61
N GLU A 217 -45.12 -12.69 -47.35
CA GLU A 217 -46.30 -13.57 -47.37
C GLU A 217 -46.53 -14.19 -48.75
N GLU A 218 -46.41 -13.39 -49.82
CA GLU A 218 -46.52 -13.88 -51.20
C GLU A 218 -45.44 -14.93 -51.52
N LEU A 219 -44.18 -14.66 -51.17
CA LEU A 219 -43.09 -15.62 -51.39
C LEU A 219 -43.24 -16.87 -50.53
N SER A 220 -43.77 -16.73 -49.32
CA SER A 220 -44.10 -17.85 -48.42
C SER A 220 -45.18 -18.75 -49.01
N SER A 221 -46.25 -18.14 -49.53
CA SER A 221 -47.34 -18.85 -50.23
C SER A 221 -46.83 -19.59 -51.47
N GLN A 222 -45.98 -18.95 -52.28
CA GLN A 222 -45.34 -19.59 -53.43
C GLN A 222 -44.47 -20.78 -53.02
N LEU A 223 -43.72 -20.66 -51.92
CA LEU A 223 -42.95 -21.77 -51.36
C LEU A 223 -43.83 -22.92 -50.88
N GLU A 224 -44.97 -22.64 -50.24
CA GLU A 224 -45.91 -23.67 -49.81
C GLU A 224 -46.54 -24.40 -51.01
N ALA A 225 -46.95 -23.65 -52.04
CA ALA A 225 -47.48 -24.21 -53.28
C ALA A 225 -46.44 -25.10 -53.98
N LEU A 226 -45.19 -24.64 -54.08
CA LEU A 226 -44.11 -25.41 -54.68
C LEU A 226 -43.80 -26.68 -53.87
N LYS A 227 -43.89 -26.61 -52.53
CA LYS A 227 -43.74 -27.76 -51.64
C LYS A 227 -44.87 -28.78 -51.82
N ARG A 228 -46.12 -28.34 -52.03
CA ARG A 228 -47.23 -29.25 -52.36
C ARG A 228 -47.02 -29.95 -53.69
N ILE A 229 -46.50 -29.24 -54.70
CA ILE A 229 -46.17 -29.84 -55.99
C ILE A 229 -45.05 -30.88 -55.85
N ASP A 230 -43.97 -30.58 -55.11
CA ASP A 230 -42.91 -31.57 -54.86
C ASP A 230 -43.46 -32.80 -54.12
N GLN A 231 -44.33 -32.59 -53.13
CA GLN A 231 -44.98 -33.67 -52.39
C GLN A 231 -45.90 -34.51 -53.27
N GLU A 232 -46.75 -33.89 -54.10
CA GLU A 232 -47.62 -34.60 -55.05
C GLU A 232 -46.79 -35.35 -56.11
N MET A 233 -45.68 -34.76 -56.58
CA MET A 233 -44.77 -35.43 -57.50
C MET A 233 -44.07 -36.61 -56.83
N ARG A 234 -43.62 -36.46 -55.58
CA ARG A 234 -43.01 -37.53 -54.79
C ARG A 234 -44.01 -38.64 -54.45
N GLU A 235 -45.29 -38.32 -54.25
CA GLU A 235 -46.37 -39.28 -54.06
C GLU A 235 -46.75 -40.03 -55.35
N LYS A 236 -46.66 -39.35 -56.51
CA LYS A 236 -46.84 -39.97 -57.84
C LYS A 236 -45.65 -40.81 -58.26
N VAL A 237 -44.44 -40.48 -57.81
CA VAL A 237 -43.23 -41.30 -57.95
C VAL A 237 -43.19 -42.32 -56.80
N ARG A 238 -44.12 -43.28 -56.79
CA ARG A 238 -43.94 -44.47 -55.94
C ARG A 238 -42.80 -45.33 -56.54
N PRO A 239 -41.82 -45.79 -55.73
CA PRO A 239 -40.77 -46.67 -56.19
C PRO A 239 -41.32 -48.01 -56.70
N ILE A 240 -40.93 -48.40 -57.92
CA ILE A 240 -41.14 -49.76 -58.44
C ILE A 240 -40.26 -50.70 -57.61
N ARG A 241 -40.88 -51.60 -56.84
CA ARG A 241 -40.23 -52.70 -56.13
C ARG A 241 -39.78 -53.77 -57.14
N PRO A 242 -38.50 -54.19 -57.19
CA PRO A 242 -38.10 -55.42 -57.89
C PRO A 242 -38.50 -56.65 -57.05
N PRO A 243 -38.76 -57.81 -57.67
CA PRO A 243 -39.38 -58.96 -57.01
C PRO A 243 -38.45 -59.64 -55.99
N LEU A 244 -39.01 -60.10 -54.87
CA LEU A 244 -38.38 -61.04 -53.95
C LEU A 244 -38.69 -62.45 -54.43
N THR A 245 -37.70 -63.35 -54.57
CA THR A 245 -37.80 -64.82 -54.33
C THR A 245 -36.45 -65.53 -54.60
N THR A 246 -35.78 -65.92 -53.50
CA THR A 246 -35.13 -67.23 -53.18
C THR A 246 -33.99 -67.78 -54.07
N VAL A 247 -32.96 -68.55 -53.66
CA VAL A 247 -32.47 -69.32 -52.48
C VAL A 247 -30.93 -69.58 -52.77
N PRO A 248 -30.13 -70.45 -52.11
CA PRO A 248 -29.89 -70.80 -50.70
C PRO A 248 -28.40 -70.71 -50.23
N SER A 249 -28.26 -70.81 -48.91
CA SER A 249 -27.08 -71.18 -48.08
C SER A 249 -26.38 -72.50 -48.53
N PRO A 250 -25.10 -72.75 -48.15
CA PRO A 250 -24.78 -73.36 -46.84
C PRO A 250 -23.68 -72.55 -46.13
N GLY A 251 -23.70 -72.35 -44.82
CA GLY A 251 -23.76 -73.38 -43.80
C GLY A 251 -22.53 -73.21 -42.88
N PRO A 252 -22.53 -73.78 -41.68
CA PRO A 252 -22.57 -72.94 -40.48
C PRO A 252 -21.47 -73.28 -39.46
N GLU A 253 -21.59 -72.63 -38.31
CA GLU A 253 -21.28 -73.18 -36.98
C GLU A 253 -19.94 -72.83 -36.30
N THR A 254 -20.11 -71.99 -35.28
CA THR A 254 -19.72 -72.18 -33.87
C THR A 254 -18.29 -71.80 -33.43
N THR A 255 -18.28 -70.75 -32.61
CA THR A 255 -17.35 -70.39 -31.51
C THR A 255 -16.72 -71.59 -30.79
N PRO A 256 -15.52 -71.44 -30.17
CA PRO A 256 -15.21 -70.47 -29.12
C PRO A 256 -14.05 -69.52 -29.41
#